data_AF-A0A946LSQ3-F1
#
_entry.id   AF-A0A946LSQ3-F1
#
_cell.length_a   1.000
_cell.length_b   1.000
_cell.length_c   1.000
_cell.angle_alpha   90.00
_cell.angle_beta   90.00
_cell.angle_gamma   90.00
#
_symmetry.space_group_name_H-M   'P 1'
#
loop_
_entity.id
_entity.type
_entity.pdbx_description
1 polymer ?
#
loop_
_entity_poly.entity_id
_entity_poly.type
_entity_poly.pdbx_seq_one_letter_code
_entity_poly.pdbx_strand_id
1 'polypeptide(L)'
;DQSIQRRVDQVVSDNGTLPADDLYFDLKSGSTNLGEVDQPALLAGIPQNQVNNPDGAYQLFRVGDSVTSRNIHAAIYDALRLCVAF
;
A
#
# COMPACT_ATOMS: atom_id res chain seq x y z
N ASP A 1 -9.77 -12.56 34.14
CA ASP A 1 -8.36 -12.28 33.86
C ASP A 1 -7.49 -13.44 34.28
N GLN A 2 -6.83 -14.11 33.33
CA GLN A 2 -5.88 -15.18 33.62
C GLN A 2 -4.49 -14.74 33.15
N SER A 3 -3.64 -14.34 34.09
CA SER A 3 -2.24 -14.07 33.82
C SER A 3 -1.44 -15.38 33.80
N ILE A 4 -0.63 -15.58 32.75
CA ILE A 4 0.27 -16.74 32.63
C ILE A 4 1.71 -16.27 32.80
N GLN A 5 2.51 -16.98 33.59
CA GLN A 5 3.93 -16.69 33.80
C GLN A 5 4.83 -17.79 33.20
N ARG A 6 5.97 -17.38 32.63
CA ARG A 6 7.01 -18.22 32.04
C ARG A 6 8.39 -17.61 32.31
N ARG A 7 9.41 -18.45 32.55
CA ARG A 7 10.82 -18.03 32.63
C ARG A 7 11.52 -18.44 31.33
N VAL A 8 12.14 -17.48 30.65
CA VAL A 8 12.86 -17.67 29.39
C VAL A 8 14.11 -16.78 29.36
N ASP A 9 15.10 -17.14 28.54
CA ASP A 9 16.32 -16.35 28.39
C ASP A 9 16.10 -15.10 27.52
N GLN A 10 15.15 -15.14 26.59
CA GLN A 10 14.77 -14.01 25.74
C GLN A 10 13.29 -14.09 25.33
N VAL A 11 12.67 -12.92 25.19
CA VAL A 11 11.36 -12.74 24.56
C VAL A 11 11.55 -11.84 23.35
N VAL A 12 11.07 -12.28 22.18
CA VAL A 12 10.95 -11.46 20.97
C VAL A 12 9.48 -11.37 20.63
N SER A 13 8.97 -10.14 20.52
CA SER A 13 7.59 -9.87 20.14
C SER A 13 7.61 -9.05 18.86
N ASP A 14 6.99 -9.58 17.81
CA ASP A 14 6.69 -8.86 16.58
C ASP A 14 5.18 -8.59 16.55
N ASN A 15 4.80 -7.31 16.71
CA ASN A 15 3.41 -6.88 16.64
C ASN A 15 3.07 -6.22 15.29
N GLY A 16 3.90 -6.48 14.27
CA GLY A 16 3.84 -5.81 12.98
C GLY A 16 4.08 -4.31 13.10
N THR A 17 3.87 -3.62 11.98
CA THR A 17 3.90 -2.15 11.90
C THR A 17 2.57 -1.63 11.38
N LEU A 18 2.14 -0.48 11.90
CA LEU A 18 1.03 0.25 11.31
C LEU A 18 1.52 0.95 10.03
N PRO A 19 0.72 0.91 8.93
CA PRO A 19 1.03 1.69 7.74
C PRO A 19 1.15 3.19 8.08
N ALA A 20 2.16 3.87 7.54
CA ALA A 20 2.25 5.32 7.57
C ALA A 20 1.42 5.90 6.41
N ASP A 21 0.08 5.88 6.54
CA ASP A 21 -0.85 6.21 5.45
C ASP A 21 -1.54 7.58 5.58
N ASP A 22 -1.23 8.36 6.62
CA ASP A 22 -1.75 9.72 6.83
C ASP A 22 -1.58 10.60 5.59
N LEU A 23 -0.35 10.69 5.05
CA LEU A 23 -0.06 11.49 3.86
C LEU A 23 -0.87 11.02 2.63
N TYR A 24 -1.10 9.71 2.51
CA TYR A 24 -1.93 9.19 1.42
C TYR A 24 -3.36 9.70 1.54
N PHE A 25 -3.94 9.67 2.74
CA PHE A 25 -5.29 10.16 2.97
C PHE A 25 -5.41 11.67 2.77
N ASP A 26 -4.41 12.44 3.20
CA ASP A 26 -4.32 13.88 2.96
C ASP A 26 -4.31 14.21 1.47
N LEU A 27 -3.61 13.40 0.66
CA LEU A 27 -3.51 13.59 -0.79
C LEU A 27 -4.66 12.99 -1.60
N LYS A 28 -5.50 12.13 -1.01
CA LYS A 28 -6.47 11.32 -1.78
C LYS A 28 -7.48 12.16 -2.54
N SER A 29 -7.99 13.22 -1.92
CA SER A 29 -9.02 14.10 -2.51
C SER A 29 -8.53 14.88 -3.73
N GLY A 30 -7.22 15.16 -3.82
CA GLY A 30 -6.61 15.85 -4.96
C GLY A 30 -6.24 14.93 -6.15
N SER A 31 -6.45 13.62 -6.02
CA SER A 31 -6.06 12.66 -7.05
C SER A 31 -7.18 12.38 -8.06
N THR A 32 -6.82 12.11 -9.32
CA THR A 32 -7.77 11.80 -10.41
C THR A 32 -8.41 10.43 -10.26
N ASN A 33 -7.70 9.47 -9.69
CA ASN A 33 -8.17 8.10 -9.47
C ASN A 33 -8.81 7.90 -8.08
N LEU A 34 -8.76 8.90 -7.19
CA LEU A 34 -9.16 8.76 -5.78
C LEU A 34 -8.50 7.57 -5.08
N GLY A 35 -7.27 7.23 -5.50
CA GLY A 35 -6.53 6.07 -5.00
C GLY A 35 -6.98 4.71 -5.54
N GLU A 36 -7.86 4.64 -6.54
CA GLU A 36 -8.25 3.40 -7.21
C GLU A 36 -7.07 2.79 -7.97
N VAL A 37 -7.00 1.46 -7.94
CA VAL A 37 -6.10 0.64 -8.75
C VAL A 37 -6.95 -0.31 -9.59
N ASP A 38 -6.85 -0.20 -10.91
CA ASP A 38 -7.39 -1.19 -11.85
C ASP A 38 -6.50 -2.44 -11.79
N GLN A 39 -6.95 -3.41 -10.98
CA GLN A 39 -6.23 -4.67 -10.75
C GLN A 39 -6.03 -5.47 -12.04
N PRO A 40 -7.05 -5.69 -12.90
CA PRO A 40 -6.85 -6.30 -14.21
C PRO A 40 -5.76 -5.63 -15.04
N ALA A 41 -5.79 -4.29 -15.18
CA ALA A 41 -4.79 -3.56 -15.96
C ALA A 41 -3.40 -3.68 -15.32
N LEU A 42 -3.30 -3.56 -14.00
CA LEU A 42 -2.05 -3.69 -13.27
C LEU A 42 -1.41 -5.06 -13.47
N LEU A 43 -2.20 -6.13 -13.38
CA LEU A 43 -1.74 -7.50 -13.57
C LEU A 43 -1.34 -7.80 -15.02
N ALA A 44 -1.99 -7.13 -15.98
CA ALA A 44 -1.68 -7.23 -17.40
C ALA A 44 -0.49 -6.33 -17.82
N GLY A 45 0.04 -5.49 -16.93
CA GLY A 45 1.09 -4.52 -17.27
C GLY A 45 0.59 -3.41 -18.20
N ILE A 46 -0.69 -3.04 -18.07
CA ILE A 46 -1.37 -2.02 -18.87
C ILE A 46 -1.50 -0.74 -18.02
N PRO A 47 -1.38 0.46 -18.64
CA PRO A 47 -1.54 1.73 -17.94
C PRO A 47 -2.85 1.84 -17.14
N GLN A 48 -2.77 2.53 -16.00
CA GLN A 48 -3.92 2.86 -15.16
C GLN A 48 -4.62 4.12 -15.71
N ASN A 49 -5.83 3.98 -16.26
CA ASN A 49 -6.52 5.10 -16.94
C ASN A 49 -7.80 5.59 -16.24
N GLN A 50 -8.08 5.10 -15.03
CA GLN A 50 -9.29 5.44 -14.30
C GLN A 50 -9.27 6.92 -13.86
N VAL A 51 -10.34 7.64 -14.21
CA VAL A 51 -10.58 9.03 -13.80
C VAL A 51 -11.92 9.09 -13.08
N ASN A 52 -11.86 9.03 -11.76
CA ASN A 52 -13.01 9.09 -10.86
C ASN A 52 -13.23 10.50 -10.28
N ASN A 53 -12.24 11.38 -10.45
CA ASN A 53 -12.25 12.75 -10.00
C ASN A 53 -11.67 13.65 -11.12
N PRO A 54 -12.54 14.25 -11.95
CA PRO A 54 -12.12 15.13 -13.04
C PRO A 54 -11.33 16.37 -12.58
N ASP A 55 -11.52 16.82 -11.34
CA ASP A 55 -10.84 17.98 -10.76
C ASP A 55 -9.47 17.63 -10.14
N GLY A 56 -9.09 16.34 -10.13
CA GLY A 56 -7.81 15.88 -9.60
C GLY A 56 -6.62 16.31 -10.46
N ALA A 57 -5.45 16.49 -9.84
CA ALA A 57 -4.24 16.97 -10.51
C ALA A 57 -3.17 15.88 -10.75
N TYR A 58 -3.31 14.72 -10.11
CA TYR A 58 -2.33 13.63 -10.16
C TYR A 58 -3.01 12.27 -9.95
N GLN A 59 -2.38 11.19 -10.37
CA GLN A 59 -2.76 9.85 -9.90
C GLN A 59 -2.07 9.53 -8.59
N LEU A 60 -2.76 8.83 -7.69
CA LEU A 60 -2.23 8.46 -6.37
C LEU A 60 -2.29 6.94 -6.20
N PHE A 61 -1.16 6.34 -5.84
CA PHE A 61 -1.01 4.90 -5.62
C PHE A 61 -0.30 4.65 -4.29
N ARG A 62 -0.65 3.56 -3.61
CA ARG A 62 0.07 3.05 -2.44
C ARG A 62 0.85 1.80 -2.82
N VAL A 63 2.08 1.71 -2.37
CA VAL A 63 2.98 0.56 -2.63
C VAL A 63 3.72 0.16 -1.35
N GLY A 64 4.05 -1.13 -1.23
CA GLY A 64 4.78 -1.67 -0.09
C GLY A 64 4.06 -1.45 1.24
N ASP A 65 4.82 -1.04 2.26
CA ASP A 65 4.35 -0.92 3.65
C ASP A 65 3.23 0.11 3.85
N SER A 66 3.02 1.01 2.88
CA SER A 66 1.86 1.92 2.86
C SER A 66 0.53 1.21 2.58
N VAL A 67 0.55 -0.04 2.08
CA VAL A 67 -0.64 -0.89 1.89
C VAL A 67 -0.73 -1.92 3.01
N THR A 68 0.37 -2.63 3.27
CA THR A 68 0.50 -3.63 4.32
C THR A 68 1.96 -4.07 4.39
N SER A 69 2.47 -4.28 5.59
CA SER A 69 3.80 -4.86 5.81
C SER A 69 3.84 -6.30 5.26
N ARG A 70 4.32 -6.42 4.02
CA ARG A 70 4.51 -7.68 3.30
C ARG A 70 6.00 -7.94 3.08
N ASN A 71 6.31 -9.01 2.36
CA ASN A 71 7.68 -9.26 1.94
C ASN A 71 8.19 -8.21 0.93
N ILE A 72 9.51 -8.00 0.93
CA ILE A 72 10.21 -7.05 0.06
C ILE A 72 9.93 -7.34 -1.43
N HIS A 73 9.85 -8.63 -1.80
CA HIS A 73 9.61 -9.04 -3.18
C HIS A 73 8.27 -8.53 -3.74
N ALA A 74 7.19 -8.63 -2.96
CA ALA A 74 5.87 -8.17 -3.37
C ALA A 74 5.85 -6.64 -3.50
N ALA A 75 6.45 -5.91 -2.55
CA ALA A 75 6.53 -4.45 -2.61
C ALA A 75 7.25 -3.96 -3.88
N ILE A 76 8.38 -4.59 -4.22
CA ILE A 76 9.13 -4.29 -5.44
C ILE A 76 8.30 -4.63 -6.68
N TYR A 77 7.62 -5.78 -6.70
CA TYR A 77 6.89 -6.23 -7.88
C TYR A 77 5.63 -5.39 -8.15
N ASP A 78 4.93 -4.95 -7.11
CA ASP A 78 3.78 -4.04 -7.24
C ASP A 78 4.22 -2.66 -7.76
N ALA A 79 5.33 -2.12 -7.23
CA ALA A 79 5.91 -0.87 -7.73
C ALA A 79 6.39 -0.99 -9.18
N LEU A 80 7.05 -2.09 -9.53
CA LEU A 80 7.52 -2.34 -10.90
C LEU A 80 6.36 -2.32 -11.89
N ARG A 81 5.27 -3.06 -11.62
CA ARG A 81 4.11 -3.13 -12.52
C ARG A 81 3.47 -1.77 -12.77
N LEU A 82 3.38 -0.92 -11.75
CA LEU A 82 2.93 0.45 -11.90
C LEU A 82 3.92 1.24 -12.77
N CYS A 83 5.21 1.24 -12.40
CA CYS A 83 6.25 2.05 -13.02
C CYS A 83 6.56 1.71 -14.49
N VAL A 84 6.45 0.44 -14.90
CA VAL A 84 6.75 0.02 -16.29
C VAL A 84 5.59 0.24 -17.25
N ALA A 85 4.38 0.46 -16.71
CA ALA A 85 3.16 0.65 -17.48
C ALA A 85 2.72 2.12 -17.55
N PHE A 86 3.47 3.06 -16.95
CA PHE A 86 3.23 4.50 -17.09
C PHE A 86 3.57 5.01 -18.50
#